data_AF-A0AA38ME13-F1
#
_entry.id   AF-A0AA38ME13-F1
#
_cell.length_a   1.000
_cell.length_b   1.000
_cell.length_c   1.000
_cell.angle_alpha   90.00
_cell.angle_beta   90.00
_cell.angle_gamma   90.00
#
_symmetry.space_group_name_H-M   'P 1'
#
loop_
_entity.id
_entity.type
_entity.pdbx_description
1 polymer ?
#
loop_
_entity_poly.entity_id
_entity_poly.type
_entity_poly.pdbx_seq_one_letter_code
_entity_poly.pdbx_strand_id
1 'polypeptide(L)'
;MKKCLEENSATFEDLKANRNSDETPEKIACFRKCMMLEQGLIDADGAIQSEKVSEMVEIFNVSDDKRQEIVSCVNEVESVQDCQDSGKVYQCFPTWPHH
;
A
#
# COMPACT_ATOMS: atom_id res chain seq x y z
N MET A 1 8.25 -6.60 6.57
CA MET A 1 7.08 -7.43 6.96
C MET A 1 7.02 -7.77 8.45
N LYS A 2 7.92 -8.59 9.02
CA LYS A 2 7.86 -9.00 10.45
C LYS A 2 7.79 -7.81 11.42
N LYS A 3 8.72 -6.84 11.25
CA LYS A 3 8.74 -5.58 12.01
C LYS A 3 7.39 -4.87 12.01
N CYS A 4 6.82 -4.61 10.83
CA CYS A 4 5.53 -3.94 10.70
C CYS A 4 4.36 -4.70 11.34
N LEU A 5 4.37 -6.03 11.32
CA LEU A 5 3.34 -6.83 12.01
C LEU A 5 3.45 -6.62 13.52
N GLU A 6 4.66 -6.73 14.07
CA GLU A 6 4.93 -6.58 15.50
C GLU A 6 4.60 -5.17 16.00
N GLU A 7 5.09 -4.13 15.31
CA GLU A 7 4.86 -2.72 15.68
C GLU A 7 3.38 -2.34 15.71
N ASN A 8 2.57 -2.94 14.83
CA ASN A 8 1.15 -2.59 14.68
C ASN A 8 0.20 -3.61 15.32
N SER A 9 0.73 -4.57 16.09
CA SER A 9 -0.06 -5.67 16.69
C SER A 9 -0.96 -6.37 15.65
N ALA A 10 -0.48 -6.47 14.42
CA ALA A 10 -1.15 -7.12 13.31
C ALA A 10 -0.61 -8.55 13.14
N THR A 11 -1.48 -9.47 12.79
CA THR A 11 -1.11 -10.86 12.51
C THR A 11 -1.35 -11.21 11.04
N PHE A 12 -0.76 -12.31 10.58
CA PHE A 12 -1.09 -12.85 9.25
C PHE A 12 -2.57 -13.21 9.10
N GLU A 13 -3.23 -13.65 10.19
CA GLU A 13 -4.66 -13.94 10.18
C GLU A 13 -5.48 -12.66 9.97
N ASP A 14 -5.09 -11.56 10.60
CA ASP A 14 -5.73 -10.26 10.39
C ASP A 14 -5.59 -9.80 8.94
N LEU A 15 -4.40 -9.94 8.34
CA LEU A 15 -4.18 -9.60 6.93
C LEU A 15 -5.04 -10.43 6.01
N LYS A 16 -5.17 -11.74 6.29
CA LYS A 16 -5.98 -12.66 5.50
C LYS A 16 -7.47 -12.34 5.61
N ALA A 17 -7.95 -12.06 6.83
CA ALA A 17 -9.35 -11.71 7.08
C ALA A 17 -9.75 -10.38 6.44
N ASN A 18 -8.81 -9.44 6.30
CA ASN A 18 -9.07 -8.09 5.78
C ASN A 18 -8.55 -7.89 4.34
N ARG A 19 -8.22 -8.98 3.64
CA ARG A 19 -7.64 -8.93 2.29
C ARG A 19 -8.55 -8.24 1.27
N ASN A 20 -9.85 -8.45 1.39
CA ASN A 20 -10.89 -7.94 0.48
C ASN A 20 -11.95 -7.11 1.21
N SER A 21 -11.65 -6.61 2.41
CA SER A 21 -12.61 -5.83 3.19
C SER A 21 -12.62 -4.38 2.70
N ASP A 22 -13.80 -3.84 2.44
CA ASP A 22 -14.00 -2.41 2.15
C ASP A 22 -13.65 -1.55 3.38
N GLU A 23 -13.86 -2.09 4.58
CA GLU A 23 -13.46 -1.48 5.84
C GLU A 23 -12.12 -2.07 6.30
N THR A 24 -11.06 -1.26 6.32
CA THR A 24 -9.73 -1.70 6.78
C THR A 24 -9.56 -1.30 8.25
N PRO A 25 -9.39 -2.27 9.18
CA PRO A 25 -9.12 -1.96 10.58
C PRO A 25 -7.85 -1.14 10.73
N GLU A 26 -7.81 -0.25 11.73
CA GLU A 26 -6.69 0.67 11.96
C GLU A 26 -5.33 -0.03 12.00
N LYS A 27 -5.22 -1.17 12.71
CA LYS A 27 -3.98 -1.96 12.75
C LYS A 27 -3.50 -2.44 11.37
N ILE A 28 -4.43 -2.75 10.46
CA ILE A 28 -4.10 -3.15 9.09
C ILE A 28 -3.70 -1.95 8.25
N ALA A 29 -4.38 -0.81 8.44
CA ALA A 29 -4.02 0.44 7.81
C ALA A 29 -2.60 0.88 8.24
N CYS A 30 -2.28 0.83 9.54
CA CYS A 30 -0.95 1.18 10.03
C CYS A 30 0.13 0.19 9.56
N PHE A 31 -0.20 -1.10 9.49
CA PHE A 31 0.67 -2.09 8.87
C PHE A 31 1.00 -1.74 7.41
N ARG A 32 -0.01 -1.32 6.61
CA ARG A 32 0.19 -0.92 5.20
C ARG A 32 1.10 0.31 5.11
N LYS A 33 0.86 1.35 5.92
CA LYS A 33 1.75 2.53 6.00
C LYS A 33 3.20 2.12 6.31
N CYS A 34 3.39 1.26 7.31
CA CYS A 34 4.72 0.77 7.67
C CYS A 34 5.40 0.03 6.51
N MET A 35 4.66 -0.82 5.79
CA MET A 35 5.19 -1.51 4.61
C MET A 35 5.58 -0.52 3.50
N MET A 36 4.80 0.53 3.27
CA MET A 36 5.12 1.58 2.30
C MET A 36 6.43 2.31 2.65
N LEU A 37 6.65 2.61 3.94
CA LEU A 37 7.91 3.19 4.43
C LEU A 37 9.09 2.25 4.22
N GLU A 38 8.97 0.99 4.63
CA GLU A 38 10.04 -0.02 4.51
C GLU A 38 10.41 -0.32 3.05
N GLN A 39 9.44 -0.18 2.13
CA GLN A 39 9.65 -0.35 0.69
C GLN A 39 10.09 0.93 -0.01
N GLY A 40 10.14 2.07 0.69
CA GLY A 40 10.50 3.36 0.12
C GLY A 40 9.47 3.94 -0.85
N LEU A 41 8.21 3.49 -0.77
CA LEU A 41 7.11 4.05 -1.57
C LEU A 41 6.64 5.39 -1.02
N ILE A 42 6.81 5.58 0.29
CA ILE A 42 6.67 6.87 0.95
C ILE A 42 7.92 7.11 1.79
N ASP A 43 8.30 8.38 1.95
CA ASP A 43 9.36 8.77 2.86
C ASP A 43 8.83 9.04 4.28
N ALA A 44 9.74 9.45 5.19
CA ALA A 44 9.41 9.72 6.59
C ALA A 44 8.39 10.86 6.78
N ASP A 45 8.29 11.78 5.82
CA ASP A 45 7.34 12.89 5.82
C ASP A 45 6.01 12.50 5.15
N GLY A 46 5.89 11.25 4.69
CA GLY A 46 4.70 10.72 4.02
C GLY A 46 4.60 11.10 2.55
N ALA A 47 5.67 11.66 1.95
CA ALA A 47 5.66 11.99 0.54
C ALA A 47 5.85 10.73 -0.32
N ILE A 48 4.97 10.58 -1.30
CA ILE A 48 4.93 9.44 -2.19
C ILE A 48 6.08 9.50 -3.20
N GLN A 49 6.76 8.37 -3.36
CA GLN A 49 7.86 8.18 -4.29
C GLN A 49 7.35 7.48 -5.56
N SER A 50 6.74 8.23 -6.49
CA SER A 50 6.05 7.70 -7.66
C SER A 50 6.92 6.82 -8.56
N GLU A 51 8.23 7.10 -8.63
CA GLU A 51 9.21 6.26 -9.33
C GLU A 51 9.29 4.87 -8.69
N LYS A 52 9.34 4.80 -7.36
CA LYS A 52 9.35 3.53 -6.61
C LYS A 52 8.05 2.76 -6.73
N VAL A 53 6.92 3.48 -6.80
CA VAL A 53 5.61 2.86 -7.11
C VAL A 53 5.62 2.24 -8.51
N SER A 54 6.14 2.95 -9.51
CA SER A 54 6.28 2.42 -10.88
C SER A 54 7.18 1.18 -10.94
N GLU A 55 8.36 1.23 -10.31
CA GLU A 55 9.29 0.09 -10.19
C GLU A 55 8.64 -1.11 -9.49
N MET A 56 7.87 -0.87 -8.42
CA MET A 56 7.18 -1.95 -7.73
C MET A 56 6.16 -2.62 -8.64
N VAL A 57 5.38 -1.85 -9.40
CA VAL A 57 4.38 -2.37 -10.32
C VAL A 57 5.01 -3.13 -11.50
N GLU A 58 6.24 -2.77 -11.94
CA GLU A 58 7.03 -3.54 -12.91
C GLU A 58 7.22 -4.99 -12.49
N ILE A 59 7.59 -5.19 -11.23
CA ILE A 59 7.91 -6.52 -10.67
C ILE A 59 6.70 -7.46 -10.76
N PHE A 60 5.49 -6.91 -10.80
CA PHE A 60 4.25 -7.66 -10.81
C PHE A 60 3.69 -7.97 -12.21
N ASN A 61 4.46 -7.71 -13.27
CA ASN A 61 4.07 -7.97 -14.67
C ASN A 61 2.70 -7.36 -15.03
N VAL A 62 2.38 -6.22 -14.43
CA VAL A 62 1.19 -5.43 -14.77
C VAL A 62 1.42 -4.76 -16.13
N SER A 63 0.40 -4.74 -17.00
CA SER A 63 0.49 -4.07 -18.30
C SER A 63 0.84 -2.58 -18.14
N ASP A 64 1.49 -2.00 -19.14
CA ASP A 64 1.88 -0.59 -19.12
C ASP A 64 0.70 0.35 -18.87
N ASP A 65 -0.44 0.11 -19.51
CA ASP A 65 -1.68 0.87 -19.30
C ASP A 65 -2.13 0.85 -17.83
N LYS A 66 -2.13 -0.34 -17.21
CA LYS A 66 -2.57 -0.50 -15.83
C LYS A 66 -1.55 0.08 -14.85
N ARG A 67 -0.26 0.06 -15.19
CA ARG A 67 0.75 0.78 -14.40
C ARG A 67 0.51 2.27 -14.43
N GLN A 68 0.29 2.85 -15.61
CA GLN A 68 0.03 4.29 -15.72
C GLN A 68 -1.21 4.69 -14.91
N GLU A 69 -2.25 3.86 -14.93
CA GLU A 69 -3.45 4.06 -14.10
C GLU A 69 -3.12 4.04 -12.60
N ILE A 70 -2.33 3.05 -12.13
CA ILE A 70 -1.91 2.97 -10.71
C ILE A 70 -1.09 4.19 -10.32
N VAL A 71 -0.07 4.55 -11.10
CA VAL A 71 0.80 5.69 -10.81
C VAL A 71 0.00 7.00 -10.81
N SER A 72 -0.93 7.17 -11.76
CA SER A 72 -1.81 8.33 -11.80
C SER A 72 -2.69 8.41 -10.54
N CYS A 73 -3.35 7.31 -10.16
CA CYS A 73 -4.18 7.26 -8.96
C CYS A 73 -3.38 7.56 -7.69
N VAL A 74 -2.18 6.97 -7.57
CA VAL A 74 -1.33 7.19 -6.39
C VAL A 74 -0.86 8.65 -6.32
N ASN A 75 -0.59 9.31 -7.46
CA ASN A 75 -0.23 10.72 -7.50
C ASN A 75 -1.38 11.68 -7.12
N GLU A 76 -2.64 11.23 -7.16
CA GLU A 76 -3.77 12.00 -6.65
C GLU A 76 -3.83 12.01 -5.11
N VAL A 77 -3.09 11.09 -4.46
CA VAL A 77 -2.93 11.12 -3.01
C VAL A 77 -1.82 12.09 -2.65
N GLU A 78 -2.17 13.23 -2.05
CA GLU A 78 -1.22 14.31 -1.73
C GLU A 78 -0.07 13.85 -0.83
N SER A 79 -0.37 13.10 0.24
CA SER A 79 0.61 12.48 1.12
C SER A 79 -0.03 11.41 2.02
N VAL A 80 0.80 10.58 2.66
CA VAL A 80 0.39 9.55 3.64
C VAL A 80 0.82 9.97 5.05
N GLN A 81 0.01 10.80 5.70
CA GLN A 81 0.33 11.35 7.03
C GLN A 81 -0.11 10.40 8.14
N ASP A 82 -1.24 9.73 7.99
CA ASP A 82 -1.76 8.78 8.96
C ASP A 82 -1.93 7.37 8.36
N CYS A 83 -2.39 6.44 9.19
CA CYS A 83 -2.56 5.07 8.76
C CYS A 83 -3.67 4.93 7.71
N GLN A 84 -4.71 5.76 7.81
CA GLN A 84 -5.91 5.74 7.00
C GLN A 84 -5.62 6.22 5.57
N ASP A 85 -4.70 7.17 5.41
CA ASP A 85 -4.20 7.61 4.11
C ASP A 85 -3.56 6.47 3.31
N SER A 86 -2.90 5.51 3.98
CA SER A 86 -2.34 4.33 3.31
C SER A 86 -3.43 3.46 2.67
N GLY A 87 -4.67 3.53 3.18
CA GLY A 87 -5.84 2.89 2.59
C GLY A 87 -6.17 3.47 1.21
N LYS A 88 -6.06 4.80 1.05
CA LYS A 88 -6.32 5.49 -0.23
C LYS A 88 -5.31 5.05 -1.30
N VAL A 89 -4.03 5.00 -0.94
CA VAL A 89 -2.97 4.49 -1.82
C VAL A 89 -3.22 3.02 -2.16
N TYR A 90 -3.62 2.20 -1.19
CA TYR A 90 -3.89 0.78 -1.42
C TYR A 90 -5.07 0.53 -2.37
N GLN A 91 -6.08 1.43 -2.40
CA GLN A 91 -7.21 1.37 -3.34
C GLN A 91 -6.82 1.59 -4.80
N CYS A 92 -5.69 2.25 -5.06
CA CYS A 92 -5.17 2.41 -6.42
C CYS A 92 -4.67 1.11 -7.04
N PHE A 93 -4.33 0.11 -6.21
CA PHE A 93 -3.89 -1.18 -6.68
C PHE A 93 -5.12 -2.07 -6.93
N PRO A 94 -5.19 -2.77 -8.08
CA PRO A 94 -6.28 -3.70 -8.33
C PRO A 94 -6.37 -4.71 -7.18
N THR A 95 -7.59 -5.07 -6.76
CA THR A 95 -7.81 -6.14 -5.77
C THR A 95 -7.11 -7.39 -6.28
N TRP A 96 -5.94 -7.68 -5.71
CA TRP A 96 -5.01 -8.66 -6.25
C TRP A 96 -5.70 -10.00 -6.49
N PRO A 97 -5.94 -10.41 -7.75
CA PRO A 97 -6.42 -11.75 -8.01
C PRO A 97 -5.23 -12.67 -7.72
N HIS A 98 -5.44 -13.66 -6.85
CA HIS A 98 -4.47 -14.74 -6.69
C HIS A 98 -4.33 -15.44 -8.04
N HIS A 99 -3.11 -15.49 -8.57
CA HIS A 99 -2.66 -16.67 -9.29
C HIS A 99 -2.16 -17.69 -8.27
#